data_AF-A0A6V7JTS9-F1
#
_entry.id   AF-A0A6V7JTS9-F1
#
_cell.length_a   1.000
_cell.length_b   1.000
_cell.length_c   1.000
_cell.angle_alpha   90.00
_cell.angle_beta   90.00
_cell.angle_gamma   90.00
#
_symmetry.space_group_name_H-M   'P 1'
#
loop_
_entity.id
_entity.type
_entity.pdbx_description
1 polymer ?
#
loop_
_entity_poly.entity_id
_entity_poly.type
_entity_poly.pdbx_seq_one_letter_code
_entity_poly.pdbx_strand_id
1 'polypeptide(L)' 'TLKPTDPPIFEITNLLLNETATQIVLWGNLGVVIVELPRKWGKDNAFQGGKKEIFCV' A
#
# COMPACT_ATOMS: atom_id res chain seq x y z
N THR A 1 5.16 2.47 -8.98
CA THR A 1 5.55 1.68 -7.80
C THR A 1 5.03 2.34 -6.55
N LEU A 2 4.34 1.56 -5.70
CA LEU A 2 3.85 2.01 -4.39
C LEU A 2 4.98 1.85 -3.36
N LYS A 3 5.18 2.83 -2.49
CA LYS A 3 6.24 2.84 -1.46
C LYS A 3 5.64 3.27 -0.11
N PRO A 4 5.72 2.46 0.94
CA PRO A 4 5.31 2.91 2.27
C PRO A 4 6.23 4.04 2.75
N THR A 5 5.66 5.08 3.38
CA THR A 5 6.43 6.17 3.98
C THR A 5 7.22 5.73 5.20
N ASP A 6 6.70 4.74 5.93
CA ASP A 6 7.36 4.10 7.06
C ASP A 6 7.41 2.58 6.81
N PRO A 7 8.46 2.08 6.13
CA PRO A 7 8.55 0.66 5.78
C PRO A 7 8.73 -0.21 7.04
N PRO A 8 8.08 -1.39 7.11
CA PRO A 8 8.26 -2.32 8.22
C PRO A 8 9.73 -2.73 8.37
N ILE A 9 10.24 -2.74 9.61
CA ILE A 9 11.61 -3.16 9.94
C ILE A 9 11.75 -4.68 10.15
N PHE A 10 10.81 -5.45 9.61
CA PHE A 10 10.76 -6.91 9.74
C PHE A 10 10.41 -7.56 8.40
N GLU A 11 10.72 -8.86 8.29
CA GLU A 11 10.40 -9.64 7.10
C GLU A 11 8.88 -9.81 6.94
N ILE A 12 8.37 -9.37 5.81
CA ILE A 12 6.96 -9.52 5.43
C ILE A 12 6.82 -10.82 4.66
N THR A 13 6.08 -11.77 5.22
CA THR A 13 5.84 -13.06 4.57
C THR A 13 4.49 -13.12 3.88
N ASN A 14 3.58 -12.21 4.22
CA ASN A 14 2.21 -12.20 3.70
C ASN A 14 1.70 -10.77 3.46
N LEU A 15 0.76 -10.66 2.53
CA LEU A 15 0.06 -9.43 2.18
C LEU A 15 -1.40 -9.76 1.83
N LEU A 16 -2.32 -8.87 2.22
CA LEU A 16 -3.72 -8.91 1.79
C LEU A 16 -4.24 -7.50 1.55
N LEU A 17 -4.97 -7.32 0.45
CA LEU A 17 -5.70 -6.09 0.13
C LEU A 17 -7.14 -6.21 0.63
N ASN A 18 -7.70 -5.13 1.17
CA ASN A 18 -9.13 -5.12 1.50
C ASN A 18 -10.03 -5.11 0.25
N GLU A 19 -11.32 -5.42 0.43
CA GLU A 19 -12.29 -5.50 -0.68
C GLU A 19 -12.42 -4.19 -1.47
N THR A 20 -12.23 -3.05 -0.80
CA THR A 20 -12.34 -1.72 -1.42
C THR A 20 -11.04 -1.23 -2.06
N ALA A 21 -9.96 -2.01 -2.00
CA ALA A 21 -8.64 -1.65 -2.51
C ALA A 21 -8.09 -0.30 -1.98
N THR A 22 -8.39 0.03 -0.72
CA THR A 22 -7.93 1.24 -0.03
C THR A 22 -6.85 0.97 1.00
N GLN A 23 -6.71 -0.28 1.46
CA GLN A 23 -5.77 -0.67 2.51
C GLN A 23 -5.13 -2.00 2.17
N ILE A 24 -3.85 -2.12 2.51
CA ILE A 24 -3.07 -3.35 2.46
C ILE A 24 -2.64 -3.68 3.88
N VAL A 25 -2.87 -4.91 4.32
CA VAL A 25 -2.22 -5.45 5.53
C VAL A 25 -1.00 -6.25 5.12
N LEU A 26 0.12 -5.98 5.78
CA LEU A 26 1.42 -6.63 5.63
C LEU A 26 1.74 -7.32 6.95
N TRP A 27 2.08 -8.60 6.94
CA TRP A 27 2.46 -9.28 8.18
C TRP A 27 3.53 -10.35 7.98
N GLY A 28 4.23 -10.60 9.08
CA GLY A 28 5.24 -11.64 9.21
C GLY A 28 5.35 -12.08 10.66
N ASN A 29 6.41 -12.84 10.97
CA ASN A 29 6.59 -13.43 12.30
C ASN A 29 6.74 -12.38 13.42
N LEU A 30 7.20 -11.17 13.10
CA LEU A 30 7.52 -10.13 14.08
C LEU A 30 6.48 -9.01 14.17
N GLY A 31 5.41 -9.03 13.35
CA GLY A 31 4.41 -7.98 13.43
C GLY A 31 3.44 -7.90 12.25
N VAL A 32 2.56 -6.90 12.36
CA VAL A 32 1.51 -6.55 11.39
C VAL A 32 1.56 -5.04 11.17
N VAL A 33 1.47 -4.60 9.92
CA VAL A 33 1.39 -3.20 9.52
C VAL A 33 0.23 -3.03 8.53
N ILE A 34 -0.54 -1.96 8.68
CA ILE A 34 -1.57 -1.57 7.72
C ILE A 34 -1.02 -0.37 6.94
N VAL A 35 -1.08 -0.45 5.62
CA VAL A 35 -0.69 0.60 4.69
C VAL A 35 -1.93 1.09 3.95
N GLU A 36 -2.19 2.39 4.03
CA GLU A 36 -3.23 3.09 3.31
C GLU A 36 -2.78 3.41 1.89
N LEU A 37 -3.57 2.94 0.93
CA LEU A 37 -3.37 3.26 -0.46
C LEU A 37 -3.97 4.64 -0.77
N PRO A 38 -3.26 5.48 -1.53
CA PRO A 38 -3.80 6.76 -1.95
C PRO A 38 -5.03 6.54 -2.81
N ARG A 39 -5.91 7.55 -2.86
CA ARG A 39 -7.08 7.49 -3.72
C ARG A 39 -6.69 7.36 -5.19
N LYS A 40 -7.43 6.51 -5.90
CA LYS A 40 -7.41 6.44 -7.35
C LYS A 40 -8.27 7.57 -7.91
N TRP A 41 -7.80 8.23 -8.96
CA TRP A 41 -8.53 9.30 -9.64
C TRP A 41 -8.07 9.42 -11.10
N GLY A 42 -8.94 9.96 -11.96
CA GLY A 42 -8.65 10.20 -13.37
C GLY A 42 -9.16 9.10 -14.29
N LYS A 43 -8.91 9.27 -15.60
CA LYS A 43 -9.52 8.52 -16.69
C LYS A 43 -9.26 7.00 -16.64
N ASP A 44 -8.10 6.60 -16.11
CA ASP A 44 -7.67 5.20 -16.03
C ASP A 44 -7.74 4.63 -14.61
N ASN A 45 -8.41 5.31 -13.68
CA ASN A 45 -8.46 4.95 -12.26
C ASN A 45 -7.05 4.76 -11.65
N ALA A 46 -6.11 5.58 -12.10
CA ALA A 46 -4.72 5.50 -11.68
C ALA A 46 -4.53 6.14 -10.31
N PHE A 47 -3.60 5.60 -9.51
CA PHE A 47 -3.20 6.22 -8.27
C PHE A 47 -2.52 7.57 -8.56
N GLN A 48 -2.96 8.63 -7.86
CA GLN A 48 -2.44 9.99 -8.01
C GLN A 48 -2.24 10.44 -9.47
N GLY A 49 -3.12 10.03 -10.39
CA GLY A 49 -3.04 10.42 -11.81
C GLY A 49 -1.89 9.77 -12.59
N GLY A 50 -1.39 8.61 -12.16
CA GLY A 50 -0.39 7.83 -12.92
C GLY A 50 1.06 8.17 -12.60
N LYS A 51 1.35 8.77 -11.44
CA LYS A 51 2.73 9.00 -11.00
C LYS A 51 3.53 7.71 -10.94
N LYS A 52 4.80 7.80 -11.33
CA LYS A 52 5.74 6.66 -11.36
C LYS A 52 6.03 6.12 -9.96
N GLU A 53 6.15 7.01 -8.98
CA GLU A 53 6.35 6.67 -7.58
C GLU A 53 5.27 7.30 -6.72
N ILE A 54 4.70 6.51 -5.84
CA ILE A 54 3.53 6.89 -5.06
C ILE A 54 3.78 6.44 -3.62
N PHE A 55 3.82 7.40 -2.72
CA PHE A 55 3.98 7.15 -1.30
C PHE A 55 2.63 6.78 -0.68
N CYS A 56 2.66 5.74 0.15
CA CYS A 56 1.52 5.19 0.88
C CYS A 56 1.77 5.41 2.37
N VAL A 57 0.71 5.77 3.09
CA VAL A 57 0.80 6.10 4.53
C VAL A 57 0.58 4.83 5.35
#